data_AF-A0A4R4TWC0-F1
#
_entry.id   AF-A0A4R4TWC0-F1
#
_cell.length_a   1.000
_cell.length_b   1.000
_cell.length_c   1.000
_cell.angle_alpha   90.00
_cell.angle_beta   90.00
_cell.angle_gamma   90.00
#
_symmetry.space_group_name_H-M   'P 1'
#
loop_
_entity.id
_entity.type
_entity.pdbx_description
1 polymer ?
#
loop_
_entity_poly.entity_id
_entity_poly.type
_entity_poly.pdbx_seq_one_letter_code
_entity_poly.pdbx_strand_id
1 'polypeptide(L)'
;MMRTVLAAIPLLVGAGLIAVSSLGLLRLPDVYNRMNAVAKAASLGVVCVLLGVLVLLFDPRSAGVVTVAVALQLLSAPVGGYALAVAAYRAGSPLAAVTRYDDLADADADADADADADAATPEVEPRAGRRERPPCGDGLDGPAGG
;
A
#
# COMPACT_ATOMS: atom_id res chain seq x y z
N MET A 1 -8.64 -42.28 -6.87
CA MET A 1 -9.98 -41.92 -6.37
C MET A 1 -9.91 -41.16 -5.05
N MET A 2 -9.40 -41.74 -3.95
CA MET A 2 -9.37 -41.03 -2.65
C MET A 2 -8.51 -39.74 -2.65
N ARG A 3 -7.34 -39.77 -3.29
CA ARG A 3 -6.44 -38.60 -3.40
C ARG A 3 -7.04 -37.43 -4.18
N THR A 4 -7.82 -37.71 -5.22
CA THR A 4 -8.47 -36.67 -6.03
C THR A 4 -9.53 -35.93 -5.22
N VAL A 5 -10.31 -36.65 -4.40
CA VAL A 5 -11.30 -36.05 -3.50
C VAL A 5 -10.62 -35.20 -2.42
N LEU A 6 -9.54 -35.72 -1.81
CA LEU A 6 -8.75 -34.99 -0.82
C LEU A 6 -8.09 -33.73 -1.38
N ALA A 7 -7.59 -33.77 -2.61
CA ALA A 7 -6.99 -32.62 -3.28
C ALA A 7 -8.03 -31.60 -3.79
N ALA A 8 -9.26 -32.04 -4.10
CA ALA A 8 -10.32 -31.17 -4.59
C ALA A 8 -10.73 -30.11 -3.56
N ILE A 9 -10.74 -30.46 -2.27
CA ILE A 9 -11.11 -29.53 -1.18
C ILE A 9 -10.18 -28.30 -1.14
N PRO A 10 -8.85 -28.42 -0.95
CA PRO A 10 -7.96 -27.27 -0.93
C PRO A 10 -7.88 -26.53 -2.28
N LEU A 11 -8.07 -27.23 -3.40
CA LEU A 11 -8.16 -26.59 -4.72
C LEU A 11 -9.38 -25.70 -4.86
N LEU A 12 -10.56 -26.16 -4.44
CA LEU A 12 -11.80 -25.39 -4.48
C LEU A 12 -11.76 -24.21 -3.51
N VAL A 13 -11.24 -24.43 -2.29
CA VAL A 13 -11.05 -23.35 -1.31
C VAL A 13 -10.06 -22.32 -1.84
N GLY A 14 -8.91 -22.76 -2.38
CA GLY A 14 -7.91 -21.87 -2.96
C GLY A 14 -8.45 -21.04 -4.12
N ALA A 15 -9.18 -21.67 -5.04
CA ALA A 15 -9.85 -20.97 -6.14
C ALA A 15 -10.89 -19.96 -5.64
N GLY A 16 -11.69 -20.32 -4.64
CA GLY A 16 -12.64 -19.43 -4.00
C GLY A 16 -11.95 -18.22 -3.35
N LEU A 17 -10.84 -18.43 -2.64
CA LEU A 17 -10.06 -17.36 -2.02
C LEU A 17 -9.45 -16.41 -3.07
N ILE A 18 -8.98 -16.94 -4.20
CA ILE A 18 -8.48 -16.10 -5.32
C ILE A 18 -9.62 -15.27 -5.91
N ALA A 19 -10.82 -15.85 -6.08
CA ALA A 19 -11.99 -15.11 -6.54
C ALA A 19 -12.39 -13.99 -5.56
N VAL A 20 -12.40 -14.28 -4.25
CA VAL A 20 -12.66 -13.27 -3.21
C VAL A 20 -11.58 -12.19 -3.20
N SER A 21 -10.32 -12.54 -3.42
CA SER A 21 -9.22 -11.60 -3.54
C SER A 21 -9.43 -10.62 -4.71
N SER A 22 -9.83 -11.13 -5.87
CA SER A 22 -10.19 -10.30 -7.03
C SER A 22 -11.38 -9.38 -6.74
N LEU A 23 -12.39 -9.86 -6.00
CA LEU A 23 -13.50 -9.03 -5.57
C LEU A 23 -13.08 -7.94 -4.58
N GLY A 24 -12.12 -8.24 -3.69
CA GLY A 24 -11.49 -7.29 -2.78
C GLY A 24 -10.74 -6.16 -3.48
N LEU A 25 -10.10 -6.44 -4.63
CA LEU A 25 -9.50 -5.41 -5.48
C LEU A 25 -10.54 -4.39 -5.98
N LEU A 26 -11.74 -4.86 -6.34
CA LEU A 26 -12.77 -4.04 -6.98
C LEU A 26 -13.64 -3.26 -5.98
N ARG A 27 -13.87 -3.81 -4.78
CA ARG A 27 -14.86 -3.29 -3.83
C ARG A 27 -14.32 -2.20 -2.89
N LEU A 28 -13.04 -2.24 -2.55
CA LEU A 28 -12.48 -1.35 -1.52
C LEU A 28 -12.20 0.06 -2.08
N PRO A 29 -12.40 1.14 -1.31
CA PRO A 29 -12.22 2.52 -1.81
C PRO A 29 -10.76 2.99 -1.88
N ASP A 30 -9.85 2.37 -1.09
CA ASP A 30 -8.44 2.78 -0.95
C ASP A 30 -7.48 1.78 -1.60
N VAL A 31 -6.40 2.27 -2.22
CA VAL A 31 -5.26 1.47 -2.72
C VAL A 31 -4.61 0.67 -1.59
N TYR A 32 -4.36 1.27 -0.44
CA TYR A 32 -3.69 0.57 0.68
C TYR A 32 -4.55 -0.55 1.25
N ASN A 33 -5.85 -0.28 1.42
CA ASN A 33 -6.79 -1.26 1.93
C ASN A 33 -7.01 -2.40 0.90
N ARG A 34 -7.08 -2.07 -0.40
CA ARG A 34 -7.12 -3.06 -1.50
C ARG A 34 -5.91 -3.98 -1.44
N MET A 35 -4.70 -3.42 -1.38
CA MET A 35 -3.47 -4.21 -1.34
C MET A 35 -3.43 -5.16 -0.17
N ASN A 36 -3.85 -4.71 1.02
CA ASN A 36 -3.83 -5.54 2.22
C ASN A 36 -4.90 -6.66 2.20
N ALA A 37 -6.10 -6.38 1.67
CA ALA A 37 -7.13 -7.40 1.49
C ALA A 37 -6.68 -8.48 0.49
N VAL A 38 -6.09 -8.04 -0.62
CA VAL A 38 -5.62 -8.88 -1.72
C VAL A 38 -4.44 -9.72 -1.29
N ALA A 39 -3.45 -9.13 -0.63
CA ALA A 39 -2.26 -9.82 -0.16
C ALA A 39 -2.61 -10.98 0.78
N LYS A 40 -3.56 -10.78 1.70
CA LYS A 40 -4.01 -11.85 2.61
C LYS A 40 -4.75 -12.96 1.86
N ALA A 41 -5.77 -12.60 1.09
CA ALA A 41 -6.64 -13.58 0.41
C ALA A 41 -5.91 -14.32 -0.72
N ALA A 42 -5.13 -13.63 -1.55
CA ALA A 42 -4.37 -14.24 -2.63
C ALA A 42 -3.26 -15.16 -2.11
N SER A 43 -2.50 -14.73 -1.10
CA SER A 43 -1.41 -15.56 -0.55
C SER A 43 -1.94 -16.85 0.05
N LEU A 44 -3.02 -16.79 0.84
CA LEU A 44 -3.67 -17.99 1.37
C LEU A 44 -4.25 -18.87 0.26
N GLY A 45 -4.85 -18.28 -0.77
CA GLY A 45 -5.38 -19.01 -1.93
C GLY A 45 -4.31 -19.80 -2.68
N VAL A 46 -3.19 -19.17 -3.00
CA VAL A 46 -2.06 -19.79 -3.70
C VAL A 46 -1.45 -20.93 -2.87
N VAL A 47 -1.26 -20.73 -1.56
CA VAL A 47 -0.77 -21.78 -0.65
C VAL A 47 -1.74 -22.96 -0.61
N CYS A 48 -3.05 -22.71 -0.55
CA CYS A 48 -4.06 -23.78 -0.56
C CYS A 48 -4.03 -24.60 -1.87
N VAL A 49 -3.92 -23.93 -3.02
CA VAL A 49 -3.77 -24.59 -4.33
C VAL A 49 -2.50 -25.45 -4.37
N LEU A 50 -1.36 -24.92 -3.92
CA LEU A 50 -0.08 -25.63 -3.86
C LEU A 50 -0.14 -26.88 -2.96
N LEU A 51 -0.84 -26.80 -1.81
CA LEU A 51 -1.10 -27.96 -0.96
C LEU A 51 -1.98 -29.01 -1.64
N GLY A 52 -3.01 -28.60 -2.37
CA GLY A 52 -3.83 -29.50 -3.17
C GLY A 52 -3.02 -30.24 -4.25
N VAL A 53 -2.12 -29.53 -4.94
CA VAL A 53 -1.18 -30.10 -5.91
C VAL A 53 -0.24 -31.11 -5.24
N LEU A 54 0.26 -30.81 -4.03
CA LEU A 54 1.13 -31.70 -3.27
C LEU A 54 0.44 -33.04 -2.94
N VAL A 55 -0.83 -32.98 -2.52
CA VAL A 55 -1.65 -34.19 -2.25
C VAL A 55 -1.87 -35.01 -3.54
N LEU A 56 -2.01 -34.33 -4.69
CA LEU A 56 -2.28 -34.95 -5.98
C LEU A 56 -1.07 -35.62 -6.64
N LEU A 57 0.15 -35.19 -6.33
CA LEU A 57 1.39 -35.77 -6.87
C LEU A 57 2.11 -36.67 -5.87
N PHE A 58 2.07 -36.33 -4.57
CA PHE A 58 2.64 -37.09 -3.44
C PHE A 58 4.00 -37.75 -3.74
N ASP A 59 4.93 -36.95 -4.27
CA ASP A 59 6.31 -37.36 -4.58
C ASP A 59 7.30 -36.45 -3.83
N PRO A 60 8.43 -36.97 -3.29
CA PRO A 60 9.41 -36.18 -2.56
C PRO A 60 9.98 -35.01 -3.37
N ARG A 61 10.14 -35.16 -4.69
CA ARG A 61 10.57 -34.07 -5.57
C ARG A 61 9.51 -32.98 -5.63
N SER A 62 8.24 -33.35 -5.77
CA SER A 62 7.12 -32.41 -5.75
C SER A 62 7.01 -31.68 -4.40
N ALA A 63 7.25 -32.37 -3.29
CA ALA A 63 7.28 -31.76 -1.96
C ALA A 63 8.36 -30.68 -1.84
N GLY A 64 9.57 -30.94 -2.32
CA GLY A 64 10.65 -29.96 -2.37
C GLY A 64 10.28 -28.73 -3.21
N VAL A 65 9.77 -28.95 -4.42
CA VAL A 65 9.36 -27.86 -5.33
C VAL A 65 8.23 -27.02 -4.72
N VAL A 66 7.20 -27.65 -4.16
CA VAL A 66 6.07 -26.95 -3.52
C VAL A 66 6.54 -26.14 -2.31
N THR A 67 7.43 -26.69 -1.49
CA THR A 67 7.97 -25.98 -0.32
C THR A 67 8.74 -24.74 -0.74
N VAL A 68 9.60 -24.84 -1.74
CA VAL A 68 10.33 -23.70 -2.31
C VAL A 68 9.36 -22.69 -2.93
N ALA A 69 8.34 -23.15 -3.65
CA ALA A 69 7.33 -22.27 -4.24
C ALA A 69 6.56 -21.49 -3.18
N VAL A 70 6.13 -22.14 -2.09
CA VAL A 70 5.47 -21.47 -0.96
C VAL A 70 6.40 -20.47 -0.27
N ALA A 71 7.66 -20.84 -0.02
CA ALA A 71 8.63 -19.95 0.60
C ALA A 71 8.87 -18.70 -0.26
N LEU A 72 9.13 -18.89 -1.56
CA LEU A 72 9.31 -17.78 -2.49
C LEU A 72 8.06 -16.91 -2.59
N GLN A 73 6.87 -17.51 -2.67
CA GLN A 73 5.61 -16.76 -2.71
C GLN A 73 5.42 -15.88 -1.47
N LEU A 74 5.71 -16.42 -0.28
CA LEU A 74 5.59 -15.69 0.99
C LEU A 74 6.66 -14.59 1.14
N LEU A 75 7.82 -14.73 0.51
CA LEU A 75 8.82 -13.66 0.44
C LEU A 75 8.44 -12.60 -0.61
N SER A 76 7.91 -13.02 -1.75
CA SER A 76 7.52 -12.12 -2.84
C SER A 76 6.34 -11.22 -2.48
N ALA A 77 5.36 -11.74 -1.73
CA ALA A 77 4.17 -10.97 -1.36
C ALA A 77 4.47 -9.68 -0.56
N PRO A 78 5.26 -9.69 0.53
CA PRO A 78 5.60 -8.48 1.28
C PRO A 78 6.55 -7.56 0.50
N VAL A 79 7.51 -8.10 -0.26
CA VAL A 79 8.43 -7.29 -1.07
C VAL A 79 7.66 -6.53 -2.16
N GLY A 80 6.76 -7.21 -2.86
CA GLY A 80 5.87 -6.59 -3.85
C GLY A 80 4.92 -5.59 -3.21
N GLY A 81 4.34 -5.93 -2.05
CA GLY A 81 3.46 -5.04 -1.29
C GLY A 81 4.17 -3.75 -0.85
N TYR A 82 5.40 -3.84 -0.35
CA TYR A 82 6.18 -2.68 0.04
C TYR A 82 6.53 -1.78 -1.15
N ALA A 83 7.01 -2.36 -2.25
CA ALA A 83 7.34 -1.61 -3.46
C ALA A 83 6.11 -0.89 -4.03
N LEU A 84 4.95 -1.56 -4.03
CA LEU A 84 3.67 -0.97 -4.44
C LEU A 84 3.24 0.16 -3.48
N ALA A 85 3.45 0.02 -2.18
CA ALA A 85 3.07 1.03 -1.19
C ALA A 85 3.89 2.31 -1.34
N VAL A 86 5.21 2.19 -1.52
CA VAL A 86 6.09 3.34 -1.78
C VAL A 86 5.75 4.02 -3.11
N ALA A 87 5.48 3.23 -4.15
CA ALA A 87 5.07 3.77 -5.45
C ALA A 87 3.71 4.50 -5.36
N ALA A 88 2.74 3.94 -4.63
CA ALA A 88 1.43 4.55 -4.42
C ALA A 88 1.52 5.87 -3.62
N TYR A 89 2.37 5.91 -2.59
CA TYR A 89 2.61 7.11 -1.79
C TYR A 89 3.22 8.22 -2.65
N ARG A 90 4.29 7.91 -3.39
CA ARG A 90 4.95 8.88 -4.29
C ARG A 90 4.08 9.32 -5.46
N ALA A 91 3.13 8.51 -5.88
CA ALA A 91 2.15 8.87 -6.91
C ALA A 91 1.05 9.81 -6.39
N GLY A 92 1.02 10.13 -5.10
CA GLY A 92 0.00 10.97 -4.49
C GLY A 92 -1.39 10.32 -4.51
N SER A 93 -1.46 8.98 -4.45
CA SER A 93 -2.73 8.27 -4.44
C SER A 93 -3.59 8.76 -3.29
N PRO A 94 -4.85 9.19 -3.51
CA PRO A 94 -5.70 9.69 -2.44
C PRO A 94 -5.90 8.60 -1.40
N LEU A 95 -5.50 8.88 -0.16
CA LEU A 95 -5.81 8.04 1.00
C LEU A 95 -7.33 8.03 1.18
N ALA A 96 -7.90 6.92 1.64
CA ALA A 96 -9.34 6.90 1.88
C ALA A 96 -9.75 7.96 2.90
N ALA A 97 -10.94 8.53 2.72
CA ALA A 97 -11.54 9.53 3.62
C ALA A 97 -11.71 9.06 5.08
N VAL A 98 -11.49 7.76 5.36
CA VAL A 98 -11.48 7.19 6.71
C VAL A 98 -10.13 7.33 7.42
N THR A 99 -9.06 7.58 6.67
CA THR A 99 -7.71 7.73 7.21
C THR A 99 -7.58 9.11 7.85
N ARG A 100 -7.40 9.14 9.17
CA ARG A 100 -7.39 10.38 9.98
C ARG A 100 -5.99 10.87 10.36
N TYR A 101 -4.96 10.04 10.20
CA TYR A 101 -3.59 10.34 10.60
C TYR A 101 -2.65 9.96 9.45
N ASP A 102 -1.75 10.89 9.11
CA ASP A 102 -0.69 10.70 8.12
C ASP A 102 0.62 11.30 8.66
N ASP A 103 1.26 10.55 9.55
CA ASP A 103 2.50 10.98 10.21
C ASP A 103 3.66 11.20 9.22
N LEU A 104 3.58 10.61 8.01
CA LEU A 104 4.57 10.80 6.95
C LEU A 104 4.43 12.20 6.31
N ALA A 105 3.20 12.63 6.03
CA ALA A 105 2.95 13.97 5.52
C ALA A 105 3.33 15.05 6.55
N ASP A 106 3.06 14.79 7.84
CA ASP A 106 3.45 15.70 8.93
C ASP A 106 4.99 15.83 9.03
N ALA A 107 5.72 14.71 8.93
CA ALA A 107 7.19 14.71 8.96
C ALA A 107 7.83 15.39 7.72
N ASP A 108 7.23 15.22 6.54
CA ASP A 108 7.67 15.92 5.32
C ASP A 108 7.47 17.44 5.47
N ALA A 109 6.34 17.87 6.05
CA ALA A 109 6.05 19.29 6.32
C ALA A 109 6.97 19.92 7.37
N ASP A 110 7.29 19.18 8.44
CA ASP A 110 8.27 19.61 9.44
C ASP A 110 9.68 19.72 8.84
N ALA A 111 10.07 18.78 7.95
CA ALA A 111 11.36 18.82 7.27
C ALA A 111 11.49 20.01 6.30
N ASP A 112 10.41 20.35 5.59
CA ASP A 112 10.37 21.57 4.76
C ASP A 112 10.43 22.83 5.62
N ALA A 113 9.74 22.86 6.76
CA ALA A 113 9.78 23.99 7.70
C ALA A 113 11.16 24.19 8.35
N ASP A 114 11.86 23.11 8.67
CA ASP A 114 13.24 23.14 9.18
C ASP A 114 14.25 23.54 8.08
N ALA A 115 14.03 23.14 6.82
CA ALA A 115 14.85 23.56 5.70
C ALA A 115 14.71 25.06 5.41
N ASP A 116 13.49 25.60 5.52
CA ASP A 116 13.24 27.05 5.45
C ASP A 116 13.84 27.80 6.66
N ALA A 117 13.91 27.16 7.84
CA ALA A 117 14.53 27.73 9.04
C ALA A 117 16.07 27.72 8.99
N ASP A 118 16.70 26.70 8.41
CA ASP A 118 18.16 26.61 8.25
C ASP A 118 18.67 27.50 7.10
N ALA A 119 17.85 27.70 6.06
CA ALA A 119 18.08 28.73 5.05
C ALA A 119 18.05 30.17 5.64
N ALA A 120 17.53 30.34 6.86
CA ALA A 120 17.49 31.59 7.62
C ALA A 120 18.56 31.68 8.73
N THR A 121 19.71 31.01 8.60
CA THR A 121 20.87 31.26 9.46
C THR A 121 21.59 32.58 9.12
N PRO A 122 22.16 33.29 10.12
CA PRO A 122 22.07 34.74 10.21
C PRO A 122 23.28 35.47 9.60
N GLU A 123 23.03 36.33 8.62
CA GLU A 123 23.97 37.38 8.23
C GLU A 123 24.05 38.42 9.37
N VAL A 124 25.27 38.71 9.83
CA VAL A 124 25.57 39.56 10.99
C VAL A 124 25.60 41.06 10.60
N GLU A 125 24.80 41.87 11.32
CA GLU A 125 24.95 43.32 11.66
C GLU A 125 24.27 44.40 10.77
N PRO A 126 23.87 45.62 11.25
CA PRO A 126 23.31 46.09 12.53
C PRO A 126 21.93 46.82 12.40
N ARG A 127 21.29 47.07 13.54
CA ARG A 127 20.07 47.90 13.75
C ARG A 127 19.96 49.17 12.87
N ALA A 128 18.86 49.31 12.12
CA ALA A 128 18.15 50.58 11.92
C ALA A 128 16.77 50.40 11.24
N GLY A 129 15.71 50.90 11.89
CA GLY A 129 14.56 51.47 11.17
C GLY A 129 13.38 50.55 10.82
N ARG A 130 12.36 50.58 11.67
CA ARG A 130 10.94 50.86 11.32
C ARG A 130 10.51 50.46 9.89
N ARG A 131 9.54 49.54 9.75
CA ARG A 131 8.21 49.82 9.15
C ARG A 131 7.22 48.69 9.49
N GLU A 132 6.03 49.12 9.88
CA GLU A 132 4.87 48.34 10.30
C GLU A 132 4.33 47.48 9.14
N ARG A 133 3.80 46.28 9.44
CA ARG A 133 2.99 45.51 8.47
C ARG A 133 1.60 46.17 8.37
N PRO A 134 1.15 46.65 7.20
CA PRO A 134 -0.24 47.05 7.02
C PRO A 134 -1.15 45.81 6.94
N PRO A 135 -2.42 45.90 7.37
CA PRO A 135 -3.38 44.81 7.25
C PRO A 135 -4.17 44.88 5.93
N CYS A 136 -4.76 43.73 5.60
CA CYS A 136 -5.90 43.48 4.71
C CYS A 136 -5.64 43.12 3.24
N GLY A 137 -6.43 42.12 2.81
CA GLY A 137 -6.73 41.84 1.43
C GLY A 137 -7.49 40.54 1.21
N ASP A 138 -8.63 40.35 1.90
CA ASP A 138 -9.69 39.45 1.40
C ASP A 138 -10.15 39.96 0.05
N GLY A 139 -10.02 39.15 -1.00
CA GLY A 139 -10.41 39.58 -2.34
C GLY A 139 -10.02 38.61 -3.42
N LEU A 140 -10.74 37.50 -3.52
CA LEU A 140 -10.93 36.79 -4.79
C LEU A 140 -12.38 36.30 -4.88
N ASP A 141 -13.29 37.26 -5.08
CA ASP A 141 -14.46 37.07 -5.93
C ASP A 141 -14.03 37.12 -7.40
N GLY A 142 -14.54 36.20 -8.22
CA GLY A 142 -14.49 36.29 -9.68
C GLY A 142 -15.07 35.06 -10.37
N PRO A 143 -15.60 35.19 -11.60
CA PRO A 143 -16.84 35.90 -11.88
C PRO A 143 -17.91 35.00 -12.52
N ALA A 144 -19.16 35.47 -12.48
CA ALA A 144 -20.26 35.03 -13.34
C ALA A 144 -20.06 35.51 -14.79
N GLY A 145 -20.48 34.68 -15.77
CA GLY A 145 -20.84 35.12 -17.13
C GLY A 145 -20.43 34.17 -18.26
N GLY A 146 -21.44 33.51 -18.86
CA GLY A 146 -21.34 32.70 -20.09
C GLY A 146 -22.55 31.82 -20.30
#